data_AF-A0A6P8E561-F1
#
_entry.id   AF-A0A6P8E561-F1
#
_cell.length_a   1.000
_cell.length_b   1.000
_cell.length_c   1.000
_cell.angle_alpha   90.00
_cell.angle_beta   90.00
_cell.angle_gamma   90.00
#
_symmetry.space_group_name_H-M   'P 1'
#
loop_
_entity.id
_entity.type
_entity.pdbx_description
1 polymer ?
#
loop_
_entity_poly.entity_id
_entity_poly.type
_entity_poly.pdbx_seq_one_letter_code
_entity_poly.pdbx_strand_id
1 'polypeptide(L)'
;MGRVRTKTVKKSSRQVIERYYSKMTLDFHTNKKILEEVAIIPSKRLRNKIAGFSTHLMKRIQKGPVRGISLKLQEEERERRMDFVPDESAIRTDEIKVDKETLEMLAALGMKDNIPGLIEIEPQAMPVQSFGRRGRYPEMGRVRTKTVKKSSRQVIERYYSKMTLDFHTNKKILEEVAIIPSKRLRNKIAGFSTHLMKRIQKGPVRGISLKLQEEERERRMDFVPDESAIRTDEIKVDKETLEMLAALGMKDNIPGLVEIEPQAMPVQSFGRRGRY
;
A
#
# COMPACT_ATOMS: atom_id res chain seq x y z
N MET A 1 -0.20 -17.39 15.24
CA MET A 1 0.53 -16.69 14.15
C MET A 1 0.16 -17.29 12.80
N GLY A 2 -0.38 -16.50 11.87
CA GLY A 2 -1.08 -17.02 10.68
C GLY A 2 -0.18 -17.60 9.58
N ARG A 3 -0.73 -18.57 8.84
CA ARG A 3 -0.13 -19.23 7.66
C ARG A 3 -0.14 -18.34 6.41
N VAL A 4 0.30 -17.08 6.53
CA VAL A 4 0.33 -16.12 5.42
C VAL A 4 1.66 -16.22 4.67
N ARG A 5 1.60 -16.39 3.35
CA ARG A 5 2.78 -16.49 2.47
C ARG A 5 3.33 -15.10 2.17
N THR A 6 4.66 -14.98 2.07
CA THR A 6 5.36 -13.72 1.79
C THR A 6 5.14 -13.24 0.36
N LYS A 7 5.42 -11.95 0.10
CA LYS A 7 5.29 -11.36 -1.24
C LYS A 7 6.14 -12.08 -2.29
N THR A 8 7.33 -12.54 -1.92
CA THR A 8 8.25 -13.27 -2.81
C THR A 8 7.63 -14.57 -3.30
N VAL A 9 7.13 -15.41 -2.37
CA VAL A 9 6.44 -16.67 -2.73
C VAL A 9 5.27 -16.39 -3.66
N LYS A 10 4.45 -15.37 -3.36
CA LYS A 10 3.29 -15.02 -4.18
C LYS A 10 3.66 -14.52 -5.57
N LYS A 11 4.73 -13.72 -5.69
CA LYS A 11 5.20 -13.19 -6.98
C LYS A 11 5.79 -14.29 -7.84
N SER A 12 6.70 -15.09 -7.27
CA SER A 12 7.35 -16.20 -7.97
C SER A 12 6.35 -17.25 -8.45
N SER A 13 5.37 -17.65 -7.63
CA SER A 13 4.35 -18.61 -8.06
C SER A 13 3.51 -18.10 -9.23
N ARG A 14 3.12 -16.81 -9.24
CA ARG A 14 2.36 -16.26 -10.38
C ARG A 14 3.19 -16.26 -11.65
N GLN A 15 4.44 -15.84 -11.56
CA GLN A 15 5.36 -15.80 -12.70
C GLN A 15 5.60 -17.19 -13.31
N VAL A 16 5.75 -18.22 -12.47
CA VAL A 16 5.89 -19.61 -12.95
C VAL A 16 4.61 -20.07 -13.64
N ILE A 17 3.44 -19.75 -13.09
CA ILE A 17 2.14 -20.12 -13.66
C ILE A 17 1.89 -19.41 -14.99
N GLU A 18 2.21 -18.12 -15.11
CA GLU A 18 2.05 -17.34 -16.35
C GLU A 18 2.90 -17.91 -17.49
N ARG A 19 4.12 -18.40 -17.19
CA ARG A 19 5.05 -18.88 -18.22
C ARG A 19 4.93 -20.37 -18.53
N TYR A 20 4.62 -21.20 -17.53
CA TYR A 20 4.66 -22.66 -17.64
C TYR A 20 3.33 -23.31 -17.28
N TYR A 21 2.20 -22.65 -17.59
CA TYR A 21 0.86 -23.14 -17.28
C TYR A 21 0.64 -24.60 -17.72
N SER A 22 1.05 -24.93 -18.95
CA SER A 22 0.90 -26.26 -19.54
C SER A 22 1.61 -27.38 -18.77
N LYS A 23 2.68 -27.06 -18.04
CA LYS A 23 3.46 -28.03 -17.27
C LYS A 23 2.95 -28.21 -15.85
N MET A 24 2.21 -27.23 -15.31
CA MET A 24 1.81 -27.21 -13.91
C MET A 24 0.54 -28.04 -13.67
N THR A 25 0.49 -28.74 -12.54
CA THR A 25 -0.62 -29.65 -12.20
C THR A 25 -1.34 -29.23 -10.92
N LEU A 26 -2.33 -30.01 -10.47
CA LEU A 26 -3.01 -29.81 -9.18
C LEU A 26 -2.26 -30.47 -7.99
N ASP A 27 -1.28 -31.33 -8.28
CA ASP A 27 -0.53 -32.11 -7.29
C ASP A 27 0.73 -31.38 -6.80
N PHE A 28 1.09 -31.59 -5.53
CA PHE A 28 2.22 -30.93 -4.91
C PHE A 28 3.58 -31.51 -5.32
N HIS A 29 3.69 -32.83 -5.40
CA HIS A 29 4.96 -33.49 -5.63
C HIS A 29 5.46 -33.28 -7.05
N THR A 30 4.55 -33.38 -8.02
CA THR A 30 4.80 -33.04 -9.43
C THR A 30 5.22 -31.58 -9.59
N ASN A 31 4.47 -30.62 -9.05
CA ASN A 31 4.83 -29.20 -9.11
C ASN A 31 6.14 -28.87 -8.39
N LYS A 32 6.50 -29.62 -7.32
CA LYS A 32 7.79 -29.46 -6.66
C LYS A 32 8.94 -29.88 -7.58
N LYS A 33 8.79 -30.98 -8.32
CA LYS A 33 9.77 -31.45 -9.32
C LYS A 33 9.90 -30.48 -10.50
N ILE A 34 8.77 -30.02 -11.03
CA ILE A 34 8.73 -29.02 -12.11
C ILE A 34 9.46 -27.73 -11.69
N LEU A 35 9.30 -27.28 -10.44
CA LEU A 35 10.01 -26.11 -9.93
C LEU A 35 11.51 -26.31 -9.75
N GLU A 36 11.98 -27.56 -9.62
CA GLU A 36 13.42 -27.87 -9.61
C GLU A 36 14.02 -27.75 -11.01
N GLU A 37 13.25 -28.11 -12.04
CA GLU A 37 13.67 -28.03 -13.44
C GLU A 37 13.54 -26.60 -14.00
N VAL A 38 12.47 -25.88 -13.63
CA VAL A 38 12.11 -24.59 -14.22
C VAL A 38 12.84 -23.41 -13.57
N ALA A 39 13.22 -23.51 -12.29
CA ALA A 39 13.74 -22.36 -11.54
C ALA A 39 14.87 -22.72 -10.57
N ILE A 40 15.94 -21.94 -10.63
CA ILE A 40 17.02 -22.00 -9.64
C ILE A 40 16.52 -21.34 -8.35
N ILE A 41 16.04 -22.17 -7.41
CA ILE A 41 15.53 -21.72 -6.11
C ILE A 41 16.57 -22.05 -5.02
N PRO A 42 17.07 -21.03 -4.29
CA PRO A 42 18.25 -21.19 -3.42
C PRO A 42 17.98 -22.03 -2.17
N SER A 43 16.72 -22.21 -1.75
CA SER A 43 16.42 -23.03 -0.57
C SER A 43 15.23 -23.97 -0.79
N LYS A 44 15.40 -25.21 -0.30
CA LYS A 44 14.35 -26.24 -0.24
C LYS A 44 13.07 -25.71 0.42
N ARG A 45 13.21 -24.93 1.50
CA ARG A 45 12.05 -24.35 2.21
C ARG A 45 11.30 -23.31 1.36
N LEU A 46 11.99 -22.50 0.55
CA LEU A 46 11.32 -21.58 -0.38
C LEU A 46 10.68 -22.32 -1.55
N ARG A 47 11.36 -23.32 -2.13
CA ARG A 47 10.83 -24.19 -3.18
C ARG A 47 9.50 -24.83 -2.75
N ASN A 48 9.46 -25.44 -1.57
CA ASN A 48 8.25 -26.08 -1.05
C ASN A 48 7.10 -25.08 -0.81
N LYS A 49 7.42 -23.86 -0.37
CA LYS A 49 6.42 -22.80 -0.20
C LYS A 49 5.85 -22.31 -1.53
N ILE A 50 6.69 -22.22 -2.56
CA ILE A 50 6.30 -21.84 -3.92
C ILE A 50 5.45 -22.96 -4.53
N ALA A 51 5.91 -24.21 -4.49
CA ALA A 51 5.15 -25.38 -4.96
C ALA A 51 3.75 -25.45 -4.34
N GLY A 52 3.68 -25.33 -3.00
CA GLY A 52 2.42 -25.38 -2.27
C GLY A 52 1.51 -24.16 -2.47
N PHE A 53 2.05 -23.01 -2.90
CA PHE A 53 1.23 -21.85 -3.26
C PHE A 53 0.78 -21.91 -4.72
N SER A 54 1.61 -22.46 -5.60
CA SER A 54 1.27 -22.69 -7.01
C SER A 54 0.16 -23.73 -7.17
N THR A 55 0.19 -24.84 -6.43
CA THR A 55 -0.93 -25.81 -6.40
C THR A 55 -2.24 -25.17 -5.97
N HIS A 56 -2.18 -24.31 -4.94
CA HIS A 56 -3.36 -23.60 -4.46
C HIS A 56 -3.90 -22.61 -5.49
N LEU A 57 -3.03 -21.96 -6.26
CA LEU A 57 -3.45 -21.10 -7.38
C LEU A 57 -4.08 -21.91 -8.51
N MET A 58 -3.53 -23.06 -8.88
CA MET A 58 -4.10 -23.95 -9.90
C MET A 58 -5.52 -24.40 -9.54
N LYS A 59 -5.75 -24.84 -8.30
CA LYS A 59 -7.09 -25.17 -7.79
C LYS A 59 -8.07 -24.00 -7.81
N ARG A 60 -7.57 -22.76 -7.78
CA ARG A 60 -8.41 -21.56 -7.87
C ARG A 60 -8.70 -21.17 -9.32
N ILE A 61 -7.73 -21.33 -10.22
CA ILE A 61 -7.89 -21.10 -11.66
C ILE A 61 -8.97 -22.01 -12.22
N GLN A 62 -8.99 -23.29 -11.81
CA GLN A 62 -10.04 -24.24 -12.20
C GLN A 62 -11.46 -23.79 -11.78
N LYS A 63 -11.59 -23.02 -10.70
CA LYS A 63 -12.87 -22.52 -10.19
C LYS A 63 -13.29 -21.16 -10.76
N GLY A 64 -12.41 -20.50 -11.52
CA GLY A 64 -12.69 -19.20 -12.11
C GLY A 64 -11.45 -18.30 -12.26
N PRO A 65 -11.62 -17.13 -12.88
CA PRO A 65 -10.52 -16.22 -13.19
C PRO A 65 -9.85 -15.70 -11.92
N VAL A 66 -8.55 -15.93 -11.80
CA VAL A 66 -7.76 -15.48 -10.64
C VAL A 66 -7.11 -14.14 -10.96
N ARG A 67 -7.43 -13.13 -10.14
CA ARG A 67 -6.87 -11.78 -10.28
C ARG A 67 -5.34 -11.78 -10.28
N GLY A 68 -4.77 -11.20 -11.35
CA GLY A 68 -3.33 -10.95 -11.48
C GLY A 68 -2.51 -12.15 -11.96
N ILE A 69 -3.15 -13.09 -12.67
CA ILE A 69 -2.51 -14.12 -13.48
C ILE A 69 -3.10 -13.96 -14.88
N SER A 70 -2.30 -13.57 -15.86
CA SER A 70 -2.69 -13.64 -17.27
C SER A 70 -2.32 -15.02 -17.79
N LEU A 71 -3.32 -15.80 -18.17
CA LEU A 71 -3.11 -17.01 -18.95
C LEU A 71 -3.21 -16.61 -20.42
N LYS A 72 -2.18 -16.90 -21.22
CA LYS A 72 -2.21 -16.64 -22.66
C LYS A 72 -3.45 -17.26 -23.35
N LEU A 73 -3.89 -18.41 -22.85
CA LEU A 73 -5.14 -19.05 -23.30
C LEU A 73 -6.38 -18.16 -23.11
N GLN A 74 -6.43 -17.35 -22.05
CA GLN A 74 -7.50 -16.38 -21.81
C GLN A 74 -7.34 -15.10 -22.66
N GLU A 75 -6.15 -14.83 -23.18
CA GLU A 75 -5.92 -13.72 -24.10
C GLU A 75 -6.47 -14.09 -25.49
N GLU A 76 -6.19 -15.29 -26.00
CA GLU A 76 -6.75 -15.78 -27.27
C GLU A 76 -8.29 -15.93 -27.25
N GLU A 77 -8.88 -16.37 -26.14
CA GLU A 77 -10.35 -16.38 -25.99
C GLU A 77 -10.95 -14.97 -25.90
N ARG A 78 -10.22 -14.01 -25.29
CA ARG A 78 -10.66 -12.60 -25.28
C ARG A 78 -10.55 -11.99 -26.65
N GLU A 79 -9.49 -12.26 -27.39
CA GLU A 79 -9.32 -11.80 -28.77
C GLU A 79 -10.45 -12.34 -29.63
N ARG A 80 -10.73 -13.66 -29.60
CA ARG A 80 -11.88 -14.23 -30.30
C ARG A 80 -13.22 -13.64 -29.91
N ARG A 81 -13.40 -13.20 -28.66
CA ARG A 81 -14.64 -12.56 -28.19
C ARG A 81 -14.72 -11.07 -28.53
N MET A 82 -13.58 -10.38 -28.61
CA MET A 82 -13.50 -8.96 -29.01
C MET A 82 -13.61 -8.83 -30.54
N ASP A 83 -13.08 -9.81 -31.27
CA ASP A 83 -13.15 -9.91 -32.74
C ASP A 83 -14.46 -10.57 -33.21
N PHE A 84 -15.29 -11.06 -32.29
CA PHE A 84 -16.62 -11.57 -32.60
C PHE A 84 -17.54 -10.41 -32.93
N VAL A 85 -17.57 -10.07 -34.22
CA VAL A 85 -18.60 -9.22 -34.81
C VAL A 85 -19.74 -10.15 -35.22
N PRO A 86 -20.91 -10.10 -34.55
CA PRO A 86 -22.07 -10.89 -34.98
C PRO A 86 -22.52 -10.42 -36.36
N ASP A 87 -22.96 -11.37 -37.19
CA ASP A 87 -23.47 -11.11 -38.55
C ASP A 87 -24.70 -10.19 -38.54
N GLU A 88 -25.46 -10.19 -37.43
CA GLU A 88 -26.59 -9.31 -37.18
C GLU A 88 -26.30 -8.35 -36.03
N SER A 89 -26.46 -7.05 -36.28
CA SER A 89 -26.29 -6.01 -35.26
C SER A 89 -27.42 -6.07 -34.24
N ALA A 90 -27.09 -6.05 -32.94
CA ALA A 90 -28.06 -5.99 -31.83
C ALA A 90 -28.96 -4.73 -31.82
N ILE A 91 -28.76 -3.81 -32.76
CA ILE A 91 -29.58 -2.60 -32.99
C ILE A 91 -30.76 -2.91 -33.95
N ARG A 92 -30.67 -3.98 -34.75
CA ARG A 92 -31.80 -4.50 -35.54
C ARG A 92 -32.70 -5.33 -34.62
N THR A 93 -33.43 -4.63 -33.77
CA THR A 93 -34.53 -5.22 -33.01
C THR A 93 -35.84 -4.73 -33.64
N ASP A 94 -36.71 -5.66 -34.04
CA ASP A 94 -38.05 -5.35 -34.54
C ASP A 94 -38.96 -4.75 -33.46
N GLU A 95 -38.53 -4.84 -32.19
CA GLU A 95 -39.24 -4.36 -31.00
C GLU A 95 -38.37 -3.39 -30.20
N ILE A 96 -38.84 -2.15 -30.02
CA ILE A 96 -38.24 -1.12 -29.17
C ILE A 96 -39.03 -1.05 -27.87
N LYS A 97 -38.37 -1.43 -26.79
CA LYS A 97 -38.95 -1.57 -25.46
C LYS A 97 -38.74 -0.30 -24.64
N VAL A 98 -39.82 0.37 -24.28
CA VAL A 98 -39.82 1.73 -23.73
C VAL A 98 -40.63 1.78 -22.43
N ASP A 99 -40.14 2.52 -21.43
CA ASP A 99 -40.85 2.73 -20.17
C ASP A 99 -42.08 3.62 -20.38
N LYS A 100 -43.11 3.48 -19.56
CA LYS A 100 -44.37 4.23 -19.69
C LYS A 100 -44.19 5.75 -19.81
N GLU A 101 -43.34 6.34 -18.97
CA GLU A 101 -43.06 7.80 -19.00
C GLU A 101 -42.43 8.26 -20.32
N THR A 102 -41.58 7.43 -20.93
CA THR A 102 -40.92 7.76 -22.20
C THR A 102 -41.86 7.57 -23.39
N LEU A 103 -42.84 6.67 -23.29
CA LEU A 103 -43.90 6.50 -24.28
C LEU A 103 -44.87 7.70 -24.29
N GLU A 104 -45.22 8.23 -23.12
CA GLU A 104 -46.03 9.45 -22.98
C GLU A 104 -45.29 10.68 -23.53
N MET A 105 -43.99 10.80 -23.28
CA MET A 105 -43.15 11.85 -23.87
C MET A 105 -43.13 11.78 -25.41
N LEU A 106 -42.98 10.58 -25.98
CA LEU A 106 -42.98 10.37 -27.43
C LEU A 106 -44.34 10.68 -28.07
N ALA A 107 -45.44 10.43 -27.33
CA ALA A 107 -46.78 10.81 -27.74
C ALA A 107 -46.96 12.34 -27.77
N ALA A 108 -46.46 13.04 -26.75
CA ALA A 108 -46.52 14.51 -26.68
C ALA A 108 -45.71 15.19 -27.80
N LEU A 109 -44.63 14.55 -28.28
CA LEU A 109 -43.82 15.01 -29.40
C LEU A 109 -44.35 14.60 -30.78
N GLY A 110 -45.47 13.87 -30.85
CA GLY A 110 -46.06 13.39 -32.11
C GLY A 110 -45.20 12.34 -32.84
N MET A 111 -44.27 11.69 -32.14
CA MET A 111 -43.33 10.73 -32.74
C MET A 111 -43.74 9.27 -32.52
N LYS A 112 -44.83 9.03 -31.79
CA LYS A 112 -45.31 7.69 -31.44
C LYS A 112 -45.67 6.85 -32.66
N ASP A 113 -46.30 7.44 -33.68
CA ASP A 113 -46.79 6.71 -34.85
C ASP A 113 -45.71 6.53 -35.94
N ASN A 114 -44.61 7.28 -35.85
CA ASN A 114 -43.52 7.26 -36.83
C ASN A 114 -42.41 6.24 -36.48
N ILE A 115 -42.46 5.61 -35.30
CA ILE A 115 -41.44 4.66 -34.86
C ILE A 115 -42.05 3.25 -34.84
N PRO A 116 -41.69 2.36 -35.80
CA PRO A 116 -42.20 0.99 -35.82
C PRO A 116 -41.65 0.17 -34.64
N GLY A 117 -42.49 -0.69 -34.06
CA GLY A 117 -42.06 -1.69 -33.08
C GLY A 117 -42.08 -1.25 -31.60
N LEU A 118 -42.72 -0.14 -31.24
CA LEU A 118 -42.76 0.34 -29.85
C LEU A 118 -43.64 -0.54 -28.94
N ILE A 119 -43.08 -1.10 -27.86
CA ILE A 119 -43.81 -1.91 -26.85
C ILE A 119 -43.54 -1.36 -25.44
N GLU A 120 -44.60 -1.14 -24.66
CA GLU A 120 -44.53 -0.74 -23.26
C GLU A 120 -44.12 -1.93 -22.38
N ILE A 121 -43.13 -1.73 -21.49
CA ILE A 121 -42.75 -2.72 -20.48
C ILE A 121 -43.08 -2.21 -19.08
N GLU A 122 -43.74 -3.05 -18.29
CA GLU A 122 -43.84 -2.84 -16.84
C GLU A 122 -42.50 -3.18 -16.16
N PRO A 123 -41.95 -2.31 -15.29
CA PRO A 123 -40.66 -2.56 -14.65
C PRO A 123 -40.76 -3.75 -13.70
N GLN A 124 -40.22 -4.90 -14.11
CA GLN A 124 -40.08 -6.05 -13.22
C GLN A 124 -39.03 -5.74 -12.15
N ALA A 125 -39.47 -5.73 -10.89
CA ALA A 125 -38.59 -5.55 -9.74
C ALA A 125 -37.54 -6.68 -9.70
N MET A 126 -36.29 -6.34 -9.98
CA MET A 126 -35.20 -7.30 -9.81
C MET A 126 -35.14 -7.75 -8.34
N PRO A 127 -35.05 -9.07 -8.05
CA PRO A 127 -34.88 -9.53 -6.69
C PRO A 127 -33.53 -9.03 -6.17
N VAL A 128 -33.57 -8.17 -5.14
CA VAL A 128 -32.40 -7.74 -4.40
C VAL A 128 -31.81 -8.97 -3.73
N GLN A 129 -30.80 -9.59 -4.35
CA GLN A 129 -30.01 -10.62 -3.70
C GLN A 129 -29.32 -9.97 -2.50
N SER A 130 -29.90 -10.18 -1.31
CA SER A 130 -29.26 -9.82 -0.06
C SER A 130 -28.00 -10.67 0.08
N PHE A 131 -26.86 -10.11 -0.30
CA PHE A 131 -25.56 -10.68 0.05
C PHE A 131 -25.45 -10.64 1.57
N GLY A 132 -25.87 -11.75 2.19
CA GLY A 132 -25.87 -11.96 3.63
C GLY A 132 -24.53 -11.54 4.23
N ARG A 133 -24.63 -10.79 5.34
CA ARG A 133 -23.49 -10.43 6.19
C ARG A 133 -22.77 -11.71 6.61
N ARG A 134 -21.74 -12.10 5.86
CA ARG A 134 -20.86 -13.20 6.24
C ARG A 134 -20.12 -12.83 7.53
N GLY A 135 -20.48 -13.55 8.59
CA GLY A 135 -19.66 -14.02 9.71
C GLY A 135 -18.48 -13.17 10.16
N ARG A 136 -18.57 -12.68 11.41
CA ARG A 136 -17.43 -12.27 12.22
C ARG A 136 -16.47 -13.47 12.42
N TYR A 137 -15.47 -13.59 11.55
CA TYR A 137 -14.25 -14.34 11.86
C TYR A 137 -13.29 -13.44 12.67
N PRO A 138 -12.49 -14.00 13.59
CA PRO A 138 -11.56 -13.23 14.42
C PRO A 138 -10.56 -12.43 13.56
N GLU A 139 -10.42 -11.13 13.87
CA GLU A 139 -9.90 -10.10 12.98
C GLU A 139 -8.37 -10.16 12.73
N MET A 140 -7.89 -11.02 11.83
CA MET A 140 -6.55 -10.87 11.21
C MET A 140 -6.55 -9.95 9.97
N GLY A 141 -7.34 -8.86 9.98
CA GLY A 141 -7.65 -8.08 8.78
C GLY A 141 -7.66 -6.55 8.90
N ARG A 142 -7.31 -5.97 10.05
CA ARG A 142 -7.48 -4.52 10.30
C ARG A 142 -6.28 -3.64 9.93
N VAL A 143 -5.29 -4.18 9.21
CA VAL A 143 -4.15 -3.39 8.72
C VAL A 143 -4.58 -2.48 7.58
N ARG A 144 -4.46 -1.17 7.77
CA ARG A 144 -4.77 -0.16 6.75
C ARG A 144 -3.74 -0.20 5.61
N THR A 145 -4.22 -0.01 4.38
CA THR A 145 -3.41 -0.02 3.15
C THR A 145 -2.55 1.24 3.02
N LYS A 146 -1.52 1.20 2.17
CA LYS A 146 -0.65 2.35 1.89
C LYS A 146 -1.42 3.59 1.41
N THR A 147 -2.50 3.39 0.64
CA THR A 147 -3.35 4.48 0.14
C THR A 147 -4.04 5.24 1.26
N VAL A 148 -4.65 4.52 2.21
CA VAL A 148 -5.26 5.12 3.40
C VAL A 148 -4.22 5.86 4.22
N LYS A 149 -3.05 5.24 4.45
CA LYS A 149 -1.98 5.84 5.25
C LYS A 149 -1.38 7.09 4.60
N LYS A 150 -1.13 7.07 3.28
CA LYS A 150 -0.57 8.21 2.54
C LYS A 150 -1.57 9.38 2.52
N SER A 151 -2.83 9.11 2.14
CA SER A 151 -3.87 10.13 2.05
C SER A 151 -4.13 10.79 3.42
N SER A 152 -4.17 10.02 4.50
CA SER A 152 -4.42 10.58 5.84
C SER A 152 -3.29 11.52 6.30
N ARG A 153 -2.03 11.20 5.98
CA ARG A 153 -0.90 12.09 6.32
C ARG A 153 -0.98 13.39 5.53
N GLN A 154 -1.23 13.30 4.22
CA GLN A 154 -1.35 14.46 3.36
C GLN A 154 -2.49 15.40 3.77
N VAL A 155 -3.63 14.86 4.21
CA VAL A 155 -4.74 15.67 4.74
C VAL A 155 -4.33 16.37 6.03
N ILE A 156 -3.64 15.68 6.94
CA ILE A 156 -3.18 16.26 8.21
C ILE A 156 -2.13 17.35 7.99
N GLU A 157 -1.16 17.12 7.09
CA GLU A 157 -0.10 18.11 6.77
C GLU A 157 -0.70 19.42 6.25
N ARG A 158 -1.75 19.36 5.43
CA ARG A 158 -2.36 20.54 4.79
C ARG A 158 -3.46 21.21 5.61
N TYR A 159 -4.25 20.41 6.35
CA TYR A 159 -5.48 20.87 7.01
C TYR A 159 -5.43 20.62 8.52
N TYR A 160 -4.24 20.66 9.13
CA TYR A 160 -4.06 20.41 10.56
C TYR A 160 -5.02 21.23 11.43
N SER A 161 -5.18 22.53 11.12
CA SER A 161 -6.03 23.46 11.87
C SER A 161 -7.53 23.10 11.87
N LYS A 162 -8.01 22.40 10.83
CA LYS A 162 -9.43 22.01 10.72
C LYS A 162 -9.72 20.65 11.34
N MET A 163 -8.70 19.80 11.45
CA MET A 163 -8.87 18.40 11.82
C MET A 163 -8.93 18.22 13.33
N THR A 164 -9.79 17.31 13.80
CA THR A 164 -10.05 17.11 15.24
C THR A 164 -9.70 15.68 15.70
N LEU A 165 -9.97 15.35 16.97
CA LEU A 165 -9.88 13.97 17.48
C LEU A 165 -11.11 13.11 17.18
N ASP A 166 -12.23 13.75 16.84
CA ASP A 166 -13.51 13.10 16.64
C ASP A 166 -13.63 12.50 15.23
N PHE A 167 -14.34 11.38 15.12
CA PHE A 167 -14.49 10.66 13.86
C PHE A 167 -15.51 11.32 12.94
N HIS A 168 -16.62 11.80 13.47
CA HIS A 168 -17.74 12.30 12.67
C HIS A 168 -17.42 13.64 12.03
N THR A 169 -16.83 14.54 12.79
CA THR A 169 -16.29 15.83 12.31
C THR A 169 -15.25 15.63 11.21
N ASN A 170 -14.22 14.80 11.44
CA ASN A 170 -13.22 14.49 10.42
C ASN A 170 -13.80 13.81 9.17
N LYS A 171 -14.87 13.01 9.31
CA LYS A 171 -15.56 12.42 8.16
C LYS A 171 -16.21 13.50 7.29
N LYS A 172 -16.82 14.53 7.91
CA LYS A 172 -17.43 15.67 7.21
C LYS A 172 -16.36 16.56 6.56
N ILE A 173 -15.28 16.86 7.27
CA ILE A 173 -14.14 17.61 6.72
C ILE A 173 -13.56 16.91 5.48
N LEU A 174 -13.46 15.57 5.49
CA LEU A 174 -12.99 14.82 4.33
C LEU A 174 -13.95 14.83 3.14
N GLU A 175 -15.23 15.11 3.34
CA GLU A 175 -16.20 15.30 2.25
C GLU A 175 -15.98 16.64 1.56
N GLU A 176 -15.57 17.66 2.31
CA GLU A 176 -15.25 19.01 1.78
C GLU A 176 -13.85 19.07 1.15
N VAL A 177 -12.86 18.43 1.78
CA VAL A 177 -11.45 18.54 1.39
C VAL A 177 -11.07 17.68 0.20
N ALA A 178 -11.71 16.52 0.01
CA ALA A 178 -11.28 15.55 -0.98
C ALA A 178 -12.44 14.79 -1.64
N ILE A 179 -12.35 14.64 -2.95
CA ILE A 179 -13.24 13.77 -3.72
C ILE A 179 -12.79 12.31 -3.50
N ILE A 180 -13.45 11.62 -2.57
CA ILE A 180 -13.17 10.22 -2.24
C ILE A 180 -14.25 9.32 -2.88
N PRO A 181 -13.90 8.43 -3.82
CA PRO A 181 -14.89 7.74 -4.67
C PRO A 181 -15.70 6.67 -3.92
N SER A 182 -15.30 6.27 -2.71
CA SER A 182 -16.06 5.29 -1.94
C SER A 182 -16.22 5.65 -0.48
N LYS A 183 -17.44 5.44 0.03
CA LYS A 183 -17.81 5.57 1.45
C LYS A 183 -16.86 4.76 2.35
N ARG A 184 -16.47 3.56 1.93
CA ARG A 184 -15.57 2.69 2.70
C ARG A 184 -14.14 3.23 2.78
N LEU A 185 -13.63 3.89 1.73
CA LEU A 185 -12.32 4.53 1.77
C LEU A 185 -12.36 5.80 2.63
N ARG A 186 -13.42 6.62 2.49
CA ARG A 186 -13.64 7.82 3.31
C ARG A 186 -13.59 7.48 4.80
N ASN A 187 -14.36 6.47 5.22
CA ASN A 187 -14.39 6.05 6.63
C ASN A 187 -13.04 5.53 7.13
N LYS A 188 -12.26 4.83 6.28
CA LYS A 188 -10.92 4.34 6.65
C LYS A 188 -9.91 5.48 6.80
N ILE A 189 -10.00 6.51 5.96
CA ILE A 189 -9.14 7.70 6.02
C ILE A 189 -9.51 8.53 7.25
N ALA A 190 -10.80 8.81 7.48
CA ALA A 190 -11.28 9.50 8.67
C ALA A 190 -10.78 8.81 9.96
N GLY A 191 -10.99 7.49 10.05
CA GLY A 191 -10.60 6.71 11.22
C GLY A 191 -9.10 6.45 11.37
N PHE A 192 -8.29 6.67 10.33
CA PHE A 192 -6.82 6.65 10.48
C PHE A 192 -6.28 8.05 10.79
N SER A 193 -6.92 9.10 10.28
CA SER A 193 -6.59 10.48 10.58
C SER A 193 -6.81 10.81 12.05
N THR A 194 -7.95 10.40 12.64
CA THR A 194 -8.18 10.51 14.09
C THR A 194 -7.11 9.80 14.92
N HIS A 195 -6.66 8.63 14.47
CA HIS A 195 -5.62 7.87 15.15
C HIS A 195 -4.26 8.57 15.07
N LEU A 196 -3.95 9.24 13.96
CA LEU A 196 -2.75 10.07 13.84
C LEU A 196 -2.84 11.32 14.71
N MET A 197 -4.00 11.98 14.78
CA MET A 197 -4.19 13.14 15.67
C MET A 197 -3.98 12.81 17.14
N LYS A 198 -4.53 11.67 17.62
CA LYS A 198 -4.28 11.17 18.97
C LYS A 198 -2.80 10.85 19.25
N ARG A 199 -2.02 10.55 18.22
CA ARG A 199 -0.57 10.33 18.35
C ARG A 199 0.21 11.63 18.35
N ILE A 200 -0.19 12.59 17.51
CA ILE A 200 0.43 13.92 17.44
C ILE A 200 0.32 14.63 18.78
N GLN A 201 -0.83 14.53 19.46
CA GLN A 201 -0.99 15.09 20.82
C GLN A 201 -0.03 14.51 21.85
N LYS A 202 0.43 13.26 21.68
CA LYS A 202 1.38 12.62 22.60
C LYS A 202 2.83 12.92 22.25
N GLY A 203 3.11 13.42 21.05
CA GLY A 203 4.46 13.69 20.58
C GLY A 203 4.61 13.67 19.06
N PRO A 204 5.82 13.94 18.56
CA PRO A 204 6.07 14.02 17.12
C PRO A 204 5.84 12.67 16.44
N VAL A 205 5.10 12.69 15.33
CA VAL A 205 4.77 11.49 14.57
C VAL A 205 5.64 11.42 13.31
N ARG A 206 6.42 10.34 13.20
CA ARG A 206 7.30 10.12 12.04
C ARG A 206 6.54 10.18 10.71
N GLY A 207 7.03 11.03 9.81
CA GLY A 207 6.55 11.18 8.44
C GLY A 207 5.29 12.01 8.30
N ILE A 208 5.00 12.88 9.27
CA ILE A 208 4.06 13.98 9.17
C ILE A 208 4.86 15.22 9.55
N SER A 209 5.02 16.17 8.63
CA SER A 209 5.54 17.48 8.96
C SER A 209 4.37 18.41 9.24
N LEU A 210 4.36 19.00 10.43
CA LEU A 210 3.49 20.12 10.74
C LEU A 210 4.33 21.37 10.63
N LYS A 211 3.86 22.38 9.91
CA LYS A 211 4.57 23.66 9.78
C LYS A 211 4.98 24.23 11.14
N LEU A 212 4.09 24.10 12.13
CA LEU A 212 4.36 24.49 13.52
C LEU A 212 5.59 23.78 14.13
N GLN A 213 5.78 22.49 13.82
CA GLN A 213 6.93 21.73 14.29
C GLN A 213 8.20 22.07 13.51
N GLU A 214 8.08 22.47 12.25
CA GLU A 214 9.21 22.90 11.43
C GLU A 214 9.73 24.25 11.93
N GLU A 215 8.85 25.21 12.21
CA GLU A 215 9.23 26.52 12.77
C GLU A 215 9.89 26.41 14.16
N GLU A 216 9.35 25.59 15.08
CA GLU A 216 10.01 25.35 16.37
C GLU A 216 11.37 24.66 16.22
N ARG A 217 11.51 23.80 15.21
CA ARG A 217 12.78 23.11 14.93
C ARG A 217 13.79 24.07 14.35
N GLU A 218 13.39 24.93 13.43
CA GLU A 218 14.23 26.01 12.89
C GLU A 218 14.70 26.92 14.01
N ARG A 219 13.80 27.43 14.87
CA ARG A 219 14.20 28.25 16.02
C ARG A 219 15.20 27.56 16.96
N ARG A 220 15.09 26.25 17.15
CA ARG A 220 16.05 25.49 17.98
C ARG A 220 17.40 25.29 17.26
N MET A 221 17.39 25.12 15.94
CA MET A 221 18.62 24.94 15.14
C MET A 221 19.34 26.27 14.92
N ASP A 222 18.59 27.35 14.74
CA ASP A 222 19.08 28.72 14.55
C ASP A 222 19.48 29.36 15.89
N PHE A 223 19.12 28.74 17.01
CA PHE A 223 19.57 29.15 18.32
C PHE A 223 21.08 28.91 18.44
N VAL A 224 21.84 29.97 18.23
CA VAL A 224 23.27 30.03 18.53
C VAL A 224 23.40 30.43 20.00
N PRO A 225 23.95 29.56 20.87
CA PRO A 225 24.22 29.93 22.25
C PRO A 225 25.30 31.02 22.31
N ASP A 226 25.25 31.86 23.34
CA ASP A 226 26.26 32.90 23.58
C ASP A 226 27.67 32.31 23.76
N GLU A 227 27.75 31.09 24.32
CA GLU A 227 28.98 30.33 24.46
C GLU A 227 28.96 29.09 23.58
N SER A 228 29.90 29.00 22.64
CA SER A 228 30.05 27.85 21.76
C SER A 228 30.57 26.64 22.53
N ALA A 229 29.99 25.46 22.28
CA ALA A 229 30.47 24.19 22.85
C ALA A 229 31.92 23.83 22.49
N ILE A 230 32.50 24.53 21.50
CA ILE A 230 33.90 24.40 21.06
C ILE A 230 34.85 25.21 21.96
N ARG A 231 34.34 26.19 22.70
CA ARG A 231 35.12 26.99 23.65
C ARG A 231 35.38 26.14 24.90
N THR A 232 36.35 25.24 24.79
CA THR A 232 36.88 24.44 25.88
C THR A 232 38.19 25.04 26.35
N ASP A 233 38.37 25.17 27.66
CA ASP A 233 39.61 25.69 28.26
C ASP A 233 40.82 24.76 28.04
N GLU A 234 40.54 23.47 27.81
CA GLU A 234 41.55 22.44 27.54
C GLU A 234 41.26 21.71 26.22
N ILE A 235 42.23 21.72 25.31
CA ILE A 235 42.25 20.97 24.05
C ILE A 235 43.14 19.75 24.25
N LYS A 236 42.46 18.61 24.24
CA LYS A 236 42.99 17.29 24.59
C LYS A 236 43.49 16.57 23.34
N VAL A 237 44.81 16.34 23.24
CA VAL A 237 45.48 15.96 22.00
C VAL A 237 46.43 14.78 22.23
N ASP A 238 46.50 13.86 21.26
CA ASP A 238 47.40 12.71 21.30
C ASP A 238 48.86 13.15 21.03
N LYS A 239 49.82 12.35 21.48
CA LYS A 239 51.26 12.66 21.37
C LYS A 239 51.72 12.91 19.92
N GLU A 240 51.33 12.06 18.97
CA GLU A 240 51.70 12.21 17.55
C GLU A 240 51.16 13.51 16.95
N THR A 241 49.94 13.89 17.31
CA THR A 241 49.33 15.14 16.86
C THR A 241 49.99 16.37 17.48
N LEU A 242 50.57 16.25 18.68
CA LEU A 242 51.32 17.31 19.35
C LEU A 242 52.68 17.55 18.67
N GLU A 243 53.35 16.49 18.23
CA GLU A 243 54.57 16.54 17.42
C GLU A 243 54.30 17.15 16.03
N MET A 244 53.18 16.78 15.40
CA MET A 244 52.73 17.39 14.14
C MET A 244 52.50 18.91 14.29
N LEU A 245 51.82 19.34 15.36
CA LEU A 245 51.57 20.76 15.64
C LEU A 245 52.87 21.53 15.93
N ALA A 246 53.86 20.88 16.53
CA ALA A 246 55.19 21.45 16.75
C ALA A 246 55.95 21.65 15.42
N ALA A 247 55.91 20.67 14.52
CA ALA A 247 56.55 20.75 13.21
C ALA A 247 55.92 21.84 12.31
N LEU A 248 54.62 22.09 12.47
CA LEU A 248 53.89 23.16 11.76
C LEU A 248 54.05 24.54 12.43
N GLY A 249 54.75 24.65 13.57
CA GLY A 249 54.93 25.90 14.31
C GLY A 249 53.66 26.45 14.94
N MET A 250 52.64 25.61 15.16
CA MET A 250 51.33 26.03 15.69
C MET A 250 51.17 25.72 17.19
N LYS A 251 52.14 25.02 17.80
CA LYS A 251 52.09 24.59 19.20
C LYS A 251 51.94 25.73 20.20
N ASP A 252 52.66 26.84 19.99
CA ASP A 252 52.65 27.98 20.92
C ASP A 252 51.50 28.97 20.64
N ASN A 253 50.87 28.86 19.47
CA ASN A 253 49.78 29.75 19.03
C ASN A 253 48.39 29.28 19.47
N ILE A 254 48.26 28.03 19.95
CA ILE A 254 46.99 27.44 20.35
C ILE A 254 46.93 27.32 21.88
N PRO A 255 46.12 28.13 22.58
CA PRO A 255 46.00 28.06 24.03
C PRO A 255 45.26 26.78 24.47
N GLY A 256 45.64 26.22 25.62
CA GLY A 256 44.92 25.11 26.27
C GLY A 256 45.29 23.70 25.83
N LEU A 257 46.37 23.50 25.05
CA LEU A 257 46.84 22.17 24.63
C LEU A 257 47.30 21.29 25.81
N VAL A 258 46.69 20.12 25.98
CA VAL A 258 47.04 19.11 26.99
C VAL A 258 47.20 17.74 26.33
N GLU A 259 48.35 17.10 26.55
CA GLU A 259 48.62 15.73 26.09
C GLU A 259 47.82 14.73 26.91
N ILE A 260 47.17 13.77 26.26
CA ILE A 260 46.53 12.63 26.94
C ILE A 260 47.20 11.33 26.53
N GLU A 261 47.42 10.46 27.50
CA GLU A 261 47.75 9.05 27.24
C GLU A 261 46.48 8.28 26.82
N PRO A 262 46.55 7.47 25.76
CA PRO A 262 45.38 6.77 25.24
C PRO A 262 44.83 5.80 26.30
N GLN A 263 43.69 6.15 26.90
CA GLN A 263 42.98 5.22 27.77
C GLN A 263 42.35 4.11 26.91
N ALA A 264 42.73 2.87 27.17
CA ALA A 264 42.12 1.71 26.56
C ALA A 264 40.62 1.71 26.85
N MET A 265 39.78 1.89 25.83
CA MET A 265 38.34 1.77 25.99
C MET A 265 38.01 0.39 26.57
N PRO A 266 37.19 0.28 27.62
CA PRO A 266 36.77 -1.02 28.11
C PRO A 266 36.01 -1.74 26.99
N VAL A 267 36.53 -2.88 26.56
CA VAL A 267 35.89 -3.75 25.58
C VAL A 267 34.56 -4.20 26.19
N GLN A 268 33.46 -3.57 25.80
CA GLN A 268 32.12 -4.06 26.15
C GLN A 268 31.98 -5.44 25.54
N SER A 269 32.12 -6.48 26.36
CA SER A 269 31.82 -7.83 25.94
C SER A 269 30.32 -7.89 25.61
N PHE A 270 30.00 -7.92 24.32
CA PHE A 270 28.67 -8.26 23.87
C PHE A 270 28.46 -9.75 24.18
N GLY A 271 28.12 -10.03 25.44
CA GLY A 271 27.70 -11.34 25.90
C GLY A 271 26.59 -11.84 24.99
N ARG A 272 26.87 -12.89 24.21
CA ARG A 272 25.84 -13.69 23.56
C ARG A 272 24.89 -14.17 24.65
N ARG A 273 23.73 -13.51 24.78
CA ARG A 273 22.60 -14.08 25.52
C ARG A 273 22.21 -15.37 24.83
N GLY A 274 22.63 -16.49 25.42
CA GLY A 274 22.13 -17.81 25.10
C GLY A 274 20.62 -17.83 25.24
N ARG A 275 19.95 -18.35 24.22
CA ARG A 275 18.53 -18.70 24.32
C ARG A 275 18.45 -20.03 25.06
N TYR A 276 17.93 -19.99 26.28
CA TYR A 276 17.10 -21.08 26.79
C TYR A 276 15.66 -20.77 26.40
#